data_AF-A0A8C4T7M7-F1
#
_entry.id   AF-A0A8C4T7M7-F1
#
_cell.length_a   1.000
_cell.length_b   1.000
_cell.length_c   1.000
_cell.angle_alpha   90.00
_cell.angle_beta   90.00
_cell.angle_gamma   90.00
#
_symmetry.space_group_name_H-M   'P 1'
#
loop_
_entity.id
_entity.type
_entity.pdbx_description
1 polymer ?
#
loop_
_entity_poly.entity_id
_entity_poly.type
_entity_poly.pdbx_seq_one_letter_code
_entity_poly.pdbx_strand_id
1 'polypeptide(L)'
;MLQNHSFVGCVNPQWALIQHQTKLYLVNTSKLSQELFFQILIYDFGNFGVLKLSTPAPLYELAMLALESAESGWTEEDGPKEGLAEYIVAFLKKKSEMLQDYFSMEIDEEGNVTGIPLLLDNFIPALEGLPLFILRLATEVNWDDEKECFESFSRECSMFYSIRKQFILEDTAFTQTEAFGMSEKPWRWTVEHVVFKAFRSFLAPPKKFAEDGSILQIANLPDLYKVFERC
;
A
#
# COMPACT_ATOMS: atom_id res chain seq x y z
N MET A 1 19.56 10.68 -4.04
CA MET A 1 18.64 10.91 -5.17
C MET A 1 17.23 11.20 -4.66
N LEU A 2 16.54 10.23 -4.05
CA LEU A 2 15.15 10.42 -3.55
C LEU A 2 15.02 11.54 -2.51
N GLN A 3 15.98 11.75 -1.61
CA GLN A 3 15.96 12.87 -0.65
C GLN A 3 15.82 14.25 -1.30
N ASN A 4 16.52 14.48 -2.42
CA ASN A 4 16.66 15.79 -3.07
C ASN A 4 16.03 15.81 -4.47
N HIS A 5 15.03 14.97 -4.74
CA HIS A 5 14.35 14.97 -6.03
C HIS A 5 13.46 16.21 -6.19
N SER A 6 13.23 16.65 -7.41
CA SER A 6 12.08 17.48 -7.77
C SER A 6 11.02 16.58 -8.37
N PHE A 7 9.80 16.62 -7.84
CA PHE A 7 8.70 15.86 -8.43
C PHE A 7 8.31 16.52 -9.77
N VAL A 8 8.03 15.71 -10.79
CA VAL A 8 7.64 16.21 -12.13
C VAL A 8 6.17 15.89 -12.40
N GLY A 9 5.72 14.67 -12.12
CA GLY A 9 4.33 14.28 -12.34
C GLY A 9 4.10 12.77 -12.30
N CYS A 10 2.84 12.36 -12.16
CA CYS A 10 2.44 10.96 -12.30
C CYS A 10 2.14 10.63 -13.76
N VAL A 11 2.66 9.51 -14.27
CA VAL A 11 2.22 8.93 -15.56
C VAL A 11 0.91 8.18 -15.33
N ASN A 12 0.87 7.31 -14.34
CA ASN A 12 -0.29 6.59 -13.81
C ASN A 12 -0.02 6.23 -12.34
N PRO A 13 -0.91 5.51 -11.62
CA PRO A 13 -0.65 5.19 -10.21
C PRO A 13 0.64 4.39 -9.98
N GLN A 14 1.04 3.56 -10.95
CA GLN A 14 2.24 2.73 -10.85
C GLN A 14 3.53 3.51 -11.14
N TRP A 15 3.48 4.54 -11.99
CA TRP A 15 4.68 5.21 -12.51
C TRP A 15 4.63 6.72 -12.34
N ALA A 16 5.72 7.30 -11.84
CA ALA A 16 5.90 8.74 -11.75
C ALA A 16 7.26 9.17 -12.29
N LEU A 17 7.38 10.48 -12.53
CA LEU A 17 8.58 11.14 -13.01
C LEU A 17 9.16 12.02 -11.91
N ILE A 18 10.46 11.89 -11.70
CA ILE A 18 11.22 12.77 -10.82
C ILE A 18 12.49 13.23 -11.51
N GLN A 19 12.90 14.46 -11.22
CA GLN A 19 14.18 15.00 -11.63
C GLN A 19 15.13 14.99 -10.44
N HIS A 20 16.40 14.65 -10.67
CA HIS A 20 17.47 14.91 -9.72
C HIS A 20 18.69 15.40 -10.48
N GLN A 21 19.18 16.59 -10.12
CA GLN A 21 20.20 17.32 -10.87
C GLN A 21 19.76 17.47 -12.34
N THR A 22 20.58 17.04 -13.30
CA THR A 22 20.27 17.13 -14.73
C THR A 22 19.50 15.95 -15.29
N LYS A 23 19.18 14.95 -14.46
CA LYS A 23 18.65 13.65 -14.92
C LYS A 23 17.18 13.52 -14.60
N LEU A 24 16.42 13.00 -15.56
CA LEU A 24 15.01 12.64 -15.42
C LEU A 24 14.91 11.13 -15.21
N TYR A 25 14.13 10.73 -14.23
CA TYR A 25 13.91 9.34 -13.85
C TYR A 25 12.44 8.98 -13.92
N LEU A 26 12.17 7.81 -14.48
CA LEU A 26 10.92 7.07 -14.31
C LEU A 26 11.06 6.19 -13.08
N VAL A 27 10.11 6.29 -12.15
CA VAL A 27 10.11 5.55 -10.89
C VAL A 27 8.83 4.76 -10.70
N ASN A 28 8.97 3.51 -10.24
CA ASN A 28 7.87 2.62 -9.94
C ASN A 28 7.30 2.95 -8.55
N THR A 29 6.30 3.83 -8.50
CA THR A 29 5.62 4.27 -7.28
C THR A 29 5.09 3.08 -6.47
N SER A 30 4.56 2.03 -7.13
CA SER A 30 4.06 0.84 -6.44
C SER A 30 5.15 0.13 -5.64
N LYS A 31 6.28 -0.19 -6.26
CA LYS A 31 7.40 -0.86 -5.57
C LYS A 31 8.05 0.02 -4.50
N LEU A 32 8.25 1.30 -4.78
CA LEU A 32 8.87 2.22 -3.83
C LEU A 32 7.97 2.48 -2.62
N SER A 33 6.65 2.61 -2.83
CA SER A 33 5.69 2.78 -1.72
C SER A 33 5.56 1.51 -0.88
N GLN A 34 5.54 0.33 -1.50
CA GLN A 34 5.59 -0.93 -0.76
C GLN A 34 6.84 -1.01 0.14
N GLU A 35 8.02 -0.72 -0.40
CA GLU A 35 9.25 -0.74 0.38
C GLU A 35 9.27 0.34 1.49
N LEU A 36 8.72 1.53 1.22
CA LEU A 36 8.55 2.57 2.23
C LEU A 36 7.70 2.07 3.41
N PHE A 37 6.52 1.52 3.13
CA PHE A 37 5.62 1.05 4.18
C PHE A 37 6.18 -0.16 4.92
N PHE A 38 6.89 -1.06 4.23
CA PHE A 38 7.61 -2.15 4.87
C PHE A 38 8.65 -1.62 5.87
N GLN A 39 9.45 -0.62 5.47
CA GLN A 39 10.44 -0.03 6.36
C GLN A 39 9.78 0.67 7.56
N ILE A 40 8.70 1.42 7.36
CA ILE A 40 7.94 2.03 8.46
C ILE A 40 7.44 0.94 9.43
N LEU A 41 6.86 -0.14 8.92
CA LEU A 41 6.37 -1.26 9.74
C LEU A 41 7.48 -1.91 10.57
N ILE A 42 8.70 -2.00 10.03
CA ILE A 42 9.84 -2.56 10.77
C ILE A 42 10.41 -1.55 11.79
N TYR A 43 10.52 -0.28 11.42
CA TYR A 43 11.15 0.73 12.30
C TYR A 43 10.23 1.19 13.44
N ASP A 44 8.92 1.29 13.19
CA ASP A 44 7.92 1.80 14.14
C ASP A 44 7.12 0.64 14.80
N PHE A 45 7.62 -0.60 14.68
CA PHE A 45 7.00 -1.80 15.25
C PHE A 45 6.56 -1.60 16.71
N GLY A 46 5.30 -1.95 17.01
CA GLY A 46 4.70 -1.79 18.34
C GLY A 46 4.36 -0.35 18.74
N ASN A 47 4.52 0.64 17.85
CA ASN A 47 4.37 2.06 18.19
C ASN A 47 3.56 2.85 17.13
N PHE A 48 2.63 2.20 16.43
CA PHE A 48 1.80 2.86 15.42
C PHE A 48 0.63 3.63 16.05
N GLY A 49 0.17 4.66 15.35
CA GLY A 49 -1.19 5.17 15.59
C GLY A 49 -2.23 4.22 14.99
N VAL A 50 -3.50 4.45 15.32
CA VAL A 50 -4.63 3.70 14.74
C VAL A 50 -5.40 4.58 13.76
N LEU A 51 -5.55 4.12 12.52
CA LEU A 51 -6.51 4.64 11.56
C LEU A 51 -7.83 3.89 11.76
N LYS A 52 -8.80 4.55 12.40
CA LYS A 52 -10.13 3.99 12.65
C LYS A 52 -10.96 3.97 11.37
N LEU A 53 -11.59 2.85 11.08
CA LEU A 53 -12.58 2.75 10.00
C LEU A 53 -13.85 3.51 10.43
N SER A 54 -14.45 4.25 9.51
CA SER A 54 -15.71 4.95 9.76
C SER A 54 -16.86 3.99 10.03
N THR A 55 -16.82 2.82 9.39
CA THR A 55 -17.74 1.71 9.59
C THR A 55 -16.93 0.44 9.86
N PRO A 56 -17.21 -0.31 10.94
CA PRO A 56 -16.62 -1.63 11.16
C PRO A 56 -16.85 -2.54 9.96
N ALA A 57 -15.82 -3.27 9.53
CA ALA A 57 -15.87 -4.15 8.38
C ALA A 57 -15.84 -5.63 8.82
N PRO A 58 -16.94 -6.40 8.66
CA PRO A 58 -16.99 -7.79 9.09
C PRO A 58 -15.94 -8.65 8.38
N LEU A 59 -15.12 -9.38 9.14
CA LEU A 59 -14.07 -10.25 8.57
C LEU A 59 -14.64 -11.31 7.61
N TYR A 60 -15.85 -11.82 7.91
CA TYR A 60 -16.51 -12.82 7.08
C TYR A 60 -16.81 -12.27 5.67
N GLU A 61 -17.39 -11.07 5.59
CA GLU A 61 -17.70 -10.43 4.32
C GLU A 61 -16.44 -10.09 3.54
N LEU A 62 -15.40 -9.58 4.21
CA LEU A 62 -14.09 -9.32 3.60
C LEU A 62 -13.47 -10.59 3.05
N ALA A 63 -13.52 -11.71 3.78
CA ALA A 63 -12.99 -12.99 3.32
C ALA A 63 -13.78 -13.52 2.12
N MET A 64 -15.12 -13.43 2.13
CA MET A 64 -15.96 -13.83 1.00
C MET A 64 -15.67 -13.01 -0.26
N LEU A 65 -15.59 -11.69 -0.13
CA LEU A 65 -15.21 -10.80 -1.24
C LEU A 65 -13.84 -11.16 -1.82
N ALA A 66 -12.88 -11.51 -0.97
CA ALA A 66 -11.56 -11.95 -1.41
C ALA A 66 -11.65 -13.26 -2.20
N LEU A 67 -12.34 -14.27 -1.65
CA LEU A 67 -12.50 -15.59 -2.28
C LEU A 67 -13.31 -15.54 -3.59
N GLU A 68 -14.10 -14.49 -3.82
CA GLU A 68 -14.78 -14.22 -5.10
C GLU A 68 -13.88 -13.56 -6.15
N SER A 69 -12.78 -12.93 -5.72
CA SER A 69 -11.79 -12.30 -6.58
C SER A 69 -10.86 -13.33 -7.23
N ALA A 70 -10.49 -13.11 -8.48
CA ALA A 70 -9.57 -13.99 -9.20
C ALA A 70 -8.16 -13.98 -8.59
N GLU A 71 -7.79 -12.88 -7.93
CA GLU A 71 -6.51 -12.69 -7.25
C GLU A 71 -6.36 -13.56 -5.99
N SER A 72 -7.46 -14.11 -5.44
CA SER A 72 -7.37 -15.08 -4.34
C SER A 72 -6.70 -16.38 -4.75
N GLY A 73 -6.74 -16.73 -6.04
CA GLY A 73 -6.30 -18.04 -6.52
C GLY A 73 -7.20 -19.20 -6.07
N TRP A 74 -8.37 -18.93 -5.47
CA TRP A 74 -9.29 -19.97 -5.02
C TRP A 74 -9.82 -20.80 -6.20
N THR A 75 -9.92 -22.10 -5.97
CA THR A 75 -10.49 -23.10 -6.87
C THR A 75 -11.47 -23.99 -6.12
N GLU A 76 -12.31 -24.73 -6.85
CA GLU A 76 -13.24 -25.69 -6.24
C GLU A 76 -12.53 -26.79 -5.43
N GLU A 77 -11.24 -27.05 -5.70
CA GLU A 77 -10.42 -28.02 -4.98
C GLU A 77 -10.08 -27.57 -3.55
N ASP A 78 -10.08 -26.25 -3.29
CA ASP A 78 -9.79 -25.67 -1.97
C ASP A 78 -10.97 -25.81 -1.00
N GLY A 79 -12.14 -26.23 -1.51
CA GLY A 79 -13.35 -26.46 -0.73
C GLY A 79 -14.30 -25.25 -0.66
N PRO A 80 -15.39 -25.37 0.13
CA PRO A 80 -16.44 -24.35 0.19
C PRO A 80 -15.94 -23.02 0.74
N LYS A 81 -16.26 -21.91 0.06
CA LYS A 81 -15.83 -20.56 0.42
C LYS A 81 -16.31 -20.15 1.79
N GLU A 82 -17.55 -20.51 2.14
CA GLU A 82 -18.17 -20.19 3.43
C GLU A 82 -17.35 -20.79 4.58
N GLY A 83 -16.94 -22.06 4.44
CA GLY A 83 -16.12 -22.73 5.45
C GLY A 83 -14.72 -22.12 5.58
N LEU A 84 -14.11 -21.71 4.45
CA LEU A 84 -12.83 -20.99 4.46
C LEU A 84 -12.96 -19.61 5.13
N ALA A 85 -14.03 -18.87 4.83
CA ALA A 85 -14.30 -17.57 5.45
C ALA A 85 -14.54 -17.70 6.96
N GLU A 86 -15.32 -18.68 7.41
CA GLU A 86 -15.51 -18.99 8.83
C GLU A 86 -14.17 -19.33 9.52
N TYR A 87 -13.32 -20.13 8.87
CA TYR A 87 -11.99 -20.43 9.37
C TYR A 87 -11.12 -19.17 9.52
N ILE A 88 -11.09 -18.31 8.50
CA ILE A 88 -10.32 -17.05 8.52
C ILE A 88 -10.77 -16.16 9.68
N VAL A 89 -12.09 -16.00 9.87
CA VAL A 89 -12.65 -15.23 10.99
C VAL A 89 -12.19 -15.81 12.33
N ALA A 90 -12.38 -17.11 12.53
CA ALA A 90 -12.02 -17.77 13.79
C ALA A 90 -10.50 -17.71 14.05
N PHE A 91 -9.69 -17.80 12.99
CA PHE A 91 -8.24 -17.73 13.06
C PHE A 91 -7.75 -16.32 13.44
N LEU A 92 -8.19 -15.29 12.71
CA LEU A 92 -7.75 -13.91 12.96
C LEU A 92 -8.26 -13.38 14.31
N LYS A 93 -9.45 -13.81 14.77
CA LYS A 93 -9.91 -13.50 16.14
C LYS A 93 -9.01 -14.08 17.22
N LYS A 94 -8.37 -15.23 17.00
CA LYS A 94 -7.37 -15.77 17.95
C LYS A 94 -6.05 -15.00 17.95
N LYS A 95 -5.79 -14.22 16.89
CA LYS A 95 -4.58 -13.41 16.73
C LYS A 95 -4.83 -11.92 17.03
N SER A 96 -6.06 -11.53 17.37
CA SER A 96 -6.46 -10.12 17.49
C SER A 96 -5.67 -9.34 18.53
N GLU A 97 -5.41 -9.92 19.71
CA GLU A 97 -4.63 -9.28 20.77
C GLU A 97 -3.22 -8.91 20.28
N MET A 98 -2.53 -9.85 19.63
CA MET A 98 -1.20 -9.62 19.08
C MET A 98 -1.21 -8.62 17.92
N LEU A 99 -2.20 -8.71 17.02
CA LEU A 99 -2.39 -7.77 15.92
C LEU A 99 -2.61 -6.34 16.41
N GLN A 100 -3.36 -6.18 17.49
CA GLN A 100 -3.61 -4.90 18.13
C GLN A 100 -2.34 -4.36 18.78
N ASP A 101 -1.68 -5.17 19.61
CA ASP A 101 -0.52 -4.74 20.39
C ASP A 101 0.69 -4.36 19.53
N TYR A 102 1.00 -5.16 18.50
CA TYR A 102 2.20 -4.94 17.70
C TYR A 102 1.95 -4.12 16.44
N PHE A 103 0.77 -4.23 15.83
CA PHE A 103 0.51 -3.66 14.52
C PHE A 103 -0.65 -2.67 14.50
N SER A 104 -1.27 -2.35 15.64
CA SER A 104 -2.41 -1.42 15.70
C SER A 104 -3.55 -1.79 14.73
N MET A 105 -3.69 -3.10 14.46
CA MET A 105 -4.79 -3.64 13.69
C MET A 105 -5.82 -4.21 14.67
N GLU A 106 -7.00 -3.62 14.67
CA GLU A 106 -8.02 -3.89 15.67
C GLU A 106 -9.15 -4.73 15.09
N ILE A 107 -9.41 -5.85 15.74
CA ILE A 107 -10.53 -6.76 15.46
C ILE A 107 -11.35 -6.86 16.74
N ASP A 108 -12.63 -6.48 16.68
CA ASP A 108 -13.52 -6.52 17.84
C ASP A 108 -13.99 -7.95 18.19
N GLU A 109 -14.72 -8.07 19.31
CA GLU A 109 -15.25 -9.36 19.78
C GLU A 109 -16.28 -9.99 18.83
N GLU A 110 -16.93 -9.18 17.98
CA GLU A 110 -17.89 -9.65 16.98
C GLU A 110 -17.17 -10.18 15.73
N GLY A 111 -15.90 -9.80 15.51
CA GLY A 111 -15.11 -10.19 14.35
C GLY A 111 -15.12 -9.15 13.24
N ASN A 112 -15.28 -7.88 13.59
CA ASN A 112 -15.17 -6.76 12.65
C ASN A 112 -13.78 -6.12 12.76
N VAL A 113 -13.19 -5.81 11.62
CA VAL A 113 -12.04 -4.90 11.56
C VAL A 113 -12.55 -3.49 11.87
N THR A 114 -11.98 -2.86 12.88
CA THR A 114 -12.37 -1.51 13.33
C THR A 114 -11.25 -0.48 13.16
N GLY A 115 -10.00 -0.95 13.05
CA GLY A 115 -8.83 -0.11 12.89
C GLY A 115 -7.70 -0.82 12.18
N ILE A 116 -6.89 -0.04 11.45
CA ILE A 116 -5.68 -0.47 10.76
C ILE A 116 -4.51 0.47 11.13
N PRO A 117 -3.23 0.06 10.97
CA PRO A 117 -2.10 0.87 11.38
C PRO A 117 -2.00 2.21 10.64
N LEU A 118 -1.91 3.32 11.37
CA LEU A 118 -1.60 4.62 10.78
C LEU A 118 -0.09 4.70 10.48
N LEU A 119 0.31 4.29 9.27
CA LEU A 119 1.73 4.26 8.88
C LEU A 119 2.27 5.62 8.42
N LEU A 120 1.41 6.51 7.91
CA LEU A 120 1.84 7.81 7.41
C LEU A 120 0.73 8.85 7.57
N ASP A 121 1.09 10.03 8.08
CA ASP A 121 0.14 11.12 8.28
C ASP A 121 -0.54 11.54 6.97
N ASN A 122 -1.85 11.72 7.02
CA ASN A 122 -2.69 12.08 5.89
C ASN A 122 -2.65 11.06 4.73
N PHE A 123 -2.34 9.80 5.02
CA PHE A 123 -2.41 8.70 4.07
C PHE A 123 -3.48 7.69 4.50
N ILE A 124 -4.37 7.34 3.58
CA ILE A 124 -5.34 6.26 3.73
C ILE A 124 -5.06 5.28 2.57
N PRO A 125 -4.83 3.99 2.83
CA PRO A 125 -4.62 3.01 1.77
C PRO A 125 -5.93 2.78 0.98
N ALA A 126 -5.82 2.26 -0.25
CA ALA A 126 -6.99 1.91 -1.04
C ALA A 126 -7.73 0.71 -0.39
N LEU A 127 -8.85 1.00 0.27
CA LEU A 127 -9.60 0.03 1.08
C LEU A 127 -10.26 -1.07 0.24
N GLU A 128 -10.37 -0.89 -1.07
CA GLU A 128 -10.74 -1.93 -2.04
C GLU A 128 -9.79 -3.14 -1.99
N GLY A 129 -8.55 -2.92 -1.54
CA GLY A 129 -7.57 -3.99 -1.32
C GLY A 129 -7.70 -4.71 0.03
N LEU A 130 -8.58 -4.26 0.93
CA LEU A 130 -8.75 -4.82 2.27
C LEU A 130 -9.20 -6.29 2.27
N PRO A 131 -10.17 -6.72 1.43
CA PRO A 131 -10.55 -8.14 1.32
C PRO A 131 -9.35 -9.07 1.10
N LEU A 132 -8.54 -8.77 0.07
CA LEU A 132 -7.39 -9.61 -0.28
C LEU A 132 -6.31 -9.57 0.82
N PHE A 133 -6.14 -8.43 1.50
CA PHE A 133 -5.26 -8.34 2.65
C PHE A 133 -5.70 -9.26 3.79
N ILE A 134 -6.99 -9.29 4.13
CA ILE A 134 -7.54 -10.19 5.17
C ILE A 134 -7.31 -11.66 4.82
N LEU A 135 -7.58 -12.05 3.57
CA LEU A 135 -7.30 -13.40 3.09
C LEU A 135 -5.82 -13.76 3.27
N ARG A 136 -4.93 -12.91 2.75
CA ARG A 136 -3.47 -13.15 2.80
C ARG A 136 -2.89 -13.12 4.21
N LEU A 137 -3.46 -12.36 5.13
CA LEU A 137 -3.08 -12.43 6.54
C LEU A 137 -3.30 -13.83 7.12
N ALA A 138 -4.40 -14.49 6.77
CA ALA A 138 -4.69 -15.83 7.26
C ALA A 138 -3.91 -16.93 6.53
N THR A 139 -3.55 -16.74 5.26
CA THR A 139 -2.95 -17.80 4.43
C THR A 139 -1.46 -17.67 4.14
N GLU A 140 -0.91 -16.46 4.13
CA GLU A 140 0.46 -16.18 3.65
C GLU A 140 1.43 -15.79 4.77
N VAL A 141 0.91 -15.32 5.91
CA VAL A 141 1.74 -14.97 7.06
C VAL A 141 2.15 -16.25 7.78
N ASN A 142 3.44 -16.38 8.09
CA ASN A 142 3.95 -17.50 8.87
C ASN A 142 3.70 -17.23 10.35
N TRP A 143 2.65 -17.81 10.93
CA TRP A 143 2.28 -17.59 12.33
C TRP A 143 3.02 -18.48 13.34
N ASP A 144 3.93 -19.34 12.88
CA ASP A 144 4.60 -20.35 13.70
C ASP A 144 6.00 -19.92 14.14
N ASP A 145 6.70 -19.13 13.32
CA ASP A 145 8.01 -18.55 13.67
C ASP A 145 7.88 -17.05 13.92
N GLU A 146 8.35 -16.57 15.07
CA GLU A 146 8.20 -15.18 15.50
C GLU A 146 8.78 -14.18 14.49
N LYS A 147 10.00 -14.44 14.02
CA LYS A 147 10.69 -13.52 13.12
C LYS A 147 10.04 -13.52 11.75
N GLU A 148 9.77 -14.70 11.20
CA GLU A 148 9.10 -14.84 9.92
C GLU A 148 7.67 -14.30 9.98
N CYS A 149 6.97 -14.40 11.12
CA CYS A 149 5.66 -13.81 11.34
C CYS A 149 5.69 -12.30 11.16
N PHE A 150 6.59 -11.61 11.87
CA PHE A 150 6.69 -10.16 11.80
C PHE A 150 7.14 -9.69 10.42
N GLU A 151 8.07 -10.41 9.79
CA GLU A 151 8.52 -10.09 8.45
C GLU A 151 7.39 -10.28 7.41
N SER A 152 6.75 -11.46 7.39
CA SER A 152 5.68 -11.78 6.43
C SER A 152 4.44 -10.91 6.64
N PHE A 153 4.01 -10.67 7.89
CA PHE A 153 2.94 -9.70 8.16
C PHE A 153 3.28 -8.32 7.61
N SER A 154 4.50 -7.83 7.89
CA SER A 154 4.91 -6.50 7.44
C SER A 154 4.96 -6.42 5.92
N ARG A 155 5.32 -7.52 5.23
CA ARG A 155 5.27 -7.60 3.76
C ARG A 155 3.84 -7.51 3.24
N GLU A 156 2.90 -8.26 3.81
CA GLU A 156 1.50 -8.24 3.40
C GLU A 156 0.85 -6.87 3.66
N CYS A 157 1.09 -6.30 4.85
CA CYS A 157 0.60 -4.98 5.20
C CYS A 157 1.19 -3.90 4.28
N SER A 158 2.51 -3.95 4.01
CA SER A 158 3.14 -3.00 3.08
C SER A 158 2.58 -3.09 1.66
N MET A 159 2.21 -4.30 1.21
CA MET A 159 1.58 -4.51 -0.09
C MET A 159 0.17 -3.92 -0.13
N PHE A 160 -0.60 -4.09 0.94
CA PHE A 160 -1.91 -3.46 1.10
C PHE A 160 -1.83 -1.93 1.05
N TYR A 161 -0.86 -1.32 1.75
CA TYR A 161 -0.67 0.14 1.79
C TYR A 161 -0.06 0.73 0.51
N SER A 162 0.61 -0.10 -0.30
CA SER A 162 1.28 0.37 -1.52
C SER A 162 0.30 0.97 -2.56
N ILE A 163 0.79 1.93 -3.34
CA ILE A 163 0.03 2.54 -4.44
C ILE A 163 -0.11 1.52 -5.56
N ARG A 164 -1.31 0.97 -5.77
CA ARG A 164 -1.57 -0.07 -6.77
C ARG A 164 -2.64 0.37 -7.76
N LYS A 165 -2.30 0.32 -9.05
CA LYS A 165 -3.19 0.79 -10.13
C LYS A 165 -4.55 0.09 -10.14
N GLN A 166 -4.62 -1.20 -9.76
CA GLN A 166 -5.89 -1.93 -9.81
C GLN A 166 -6.92 -1.46 -8.76
N PHE A 167 -6.46 -0.76 -7.72
CA PHE A 167 -7.31 -0.25 -6.63
C PHE A 167 -7.44 1.28 -6.67
N ILE A 168 -6.91 1.93 -7.72
CA ILE A 168 -7.01 3.38 -7.89
C ILE A 168 -7.74 3.63 -9.20
N LEU A 169 -8.96 4.12 -9.11
CA LEU A 169 -9.72 4.55 -10.26
C LEU A 169 -8.98 5.73 -10.92
N GLU A 170 -8.62 5.57 -12.19
CA GLU A 170 -8.14 6.70 -12.98
C GLU A 170 -9.31 7.67 -13.16
N ASP A 171 -9.12 8.94 -12.80
CA ASP A 171 -10.11 9.99 -13.01
C ASP A 171 -10.54 10.02 -14.49
N THR A 172 -11.64 9.33 -14.82
CA THR A 172 -12.37 9.58 -16.06
C THR A 172 -13.08 10.90 -15.87
N ALA A 173 -12.38 11.99 -16.20
CA ALA A 173 -12.90 13.33 -16.49
C ALA A 173 -14.07 13.82 -15.62
N PHE A 174 -13.80 14.80 -14.74
CA PHE A 174 -14.79 15.74 -14.21
C PHE A 174 -16.06 15.11 -13.61
N THR A 175 -15.94 14.44 -12.47
CA THR A 175 -17.09 14.30 -11.55
C THR A 175 -16.79 15.04 -10.26
N GLN A 176 -17.62 16.04 -10.00
CA GLN A 176 -17.64 16.81 -8.76
C GLN A 176 -18.05 15.87 -7.62
N THR A 177 -17.08 15.36 -6.86
CA THR A 177 -17.37 14.62 -5.63
C THR A 177 -17.39 15.61 -4.46
N GLU A 178 -18.44 16.43 -4.39
CA GLU A 178 -18.82 17.21 -3.19
C GLU A 178 -19.78 16.42 -2.30
N ALA A 179 -19.46 15.16 -1.99
CA ALA A 179 -20.20 14.40 -0.99
C ALA A 179 -19.17 13.69 -0.10
N PHE A 180 -19.30 13.88 1.22
CA PHE A 180 -18.39 13.45 2.30
C PHE A 180 -17.26 14.40 2.71
N GLY A 181 -17.59 15.62 3.20
CA GLY A 181 -17.02 16.25 4.42
C GLY A 181 -15.50 16.47 4.62
N MET A 182 -14.65 15.90 3.79
CA MET A 182 -13.23 16.09 3.63
C MET A 182 -13.05 16.10 2.12
N SER A 183 -12.50 17.16 1.55
CA SER A 183 -12.09 17.14 0.14
C SER A 183 -11.11 15.97 -0.02
N GLU A 184 -11.59 14.83 -0.54
CA GLU A 184 -10.71 13.73 -0.89
C GLU A 184 -9.74 14.27 -1.92
N LYS A 185 -8.47 14.32 -1.52
CA LYS A 185 -7.44 14.86 -2.39
C LYS A 185 -7.23 13.84 -3.50
N PRO A 186 -7.16 14.28 -4.77
CA PRO A 186 -6.94 13.36 -5.88
C PRO A 186 -5.70 12.50 -5.62
N TRP A 187 -5.71 11.23 -6.05
CA TRP A 187 -4.61 10.29 -5.79
C TRP A 187 -3.25 10.83 -6.23
N ARG A 188 -3.19 11.62 -7.31
CA ARG A 188 -1.97 12.29 -7.80
C ARG A 188 -1.39 13.25 -6.76
N TRP A 189 -2.26 13.99 -6.08
CA TRP A 189 -1.86 14.90 -5.02
C TRP A 189 -1.27 14.12 -3.85
N THR A 190 -1.92 13.02 -3.44
CA THR A 190 -1.44 12.14 -2.36
C THR A 190 -0.09 11.52 -2.70
N VAL A 191 0.08 11.03 -3.94
CA VAL A 191 1.36 10.51 -4.42
C VAL A 191 2.45 11.58 -4.28
N GLU A 192 2.26 12.78 -4.82
CA GLU A 192 3.27 13.84 -4.78
C GLU A 192 3.56 14.35 -3.36
N HIS A 193 2.53 14.73 -2.62
CA HIS A 193 2.65 15.54 -1.40
C HIS A 193 2.73 14.72 -0.12
N VAL A 194 2.35 13.45 -0.17
CA VAL A 194 2.39 12.52 0.97
C VAL A 194 3.44 11.45 0.72
N VAL A 195 3.28 10.63 -0.31
CA VAL A 195 4.18 9.47 -0.57
C VAL A 195 5.58 9.90 -1.00
N PHE A 196 5.70 10.76 -2.00
CA PHE A 196 7.00 11.24 -2.47
C PHE A 196 7.68 12.17 -1.46
N LYS A 197 6.90 12.88 -0.64
CA LYS A 197 7.44 13.59 0.52
C LYS A 197 8.05 12.60 1.53
N ALA A 198 7.37 11.50 1.83
CA ALA A 198 7.85 10.48 2.74
C ALA A 198 9.12 9.77 2.23
N PHE A 199 9.24 9.54 0.91
CA PHE A 199 10.47 9.00 0.31
C PHE A 199 11.73 9.80 0.61
N ARG A 200 11.61 11.08 0.99
CA ARG A 200 12.77 11.91 1.30
C ARG A 200 13.41 11.56 2.64
N SER A 201 12.62 11.04 3.58
CA SER A 201 13.01 10.90 4.98
C SER A 201 12.95 9.45 5.49
N PHE A 202 12.00 8.67 4.99
CA PHE A 202 11.66 7.36 5.55
C PHE A 202 12.06 6.17 4.67
N LEU A 203 12.41 6.41 3.40
CA LEU A 203 12.79 5.33 2.48
C LEU A 203 14.32 5.25 2.33
N ALA A 204 14.89 4.13 2.77
CA ALA A 204 16.23 3.68 2.42
C ALA A 204 16.14 2.67 1.26
N PRO A 205 16.22 3.09 -0.02
CA PRO A 205 15.94 2.21 -1.15
C PRO A 205 16.97 1.06 -1.25
N PRO A 206 16.53 -0.20 -1.36
CA PRO A 206 17.41 -1.34 -1.59
C PRO A 206 18.24 -1.21 -2.88
N LYS A 207 19.47 -1.72 -2.88
CA LYS A 207 20.38 -1.66 -4.05
C LYS A 207 19.75 -2.23 -5.33
N LYS A 208 18.94 -3.29 -5.20
CA LYS A 208 18.23 -3.94 -6.31
C LYS A 208 17.36 -2.97 -7.14
N PHE A 209 16.88 -1.86 -6.56
CA PHE A 209 16.05 -0.87 -7.28
C PHE A 209 16.78 -0.15 -8.41
N ALA A 210 18.12 -0.15 -8.38
CA ALA A 210 18.92 0.40 -9.47
C ALA A 210 18.99 -0.54 -10.69
N GLU A 211 18.65 -1.82 -10.52
CA GLU A 211 18.87 -2.87 -11.53
C GLU A 211 17.56 -3.55 -11.97
N ASP A 212 16.52 -3.56 -11.13
CA ASP A 212 15.27 -4.28 -11.37
C ASP A 212 14.19 -3.45 -12.10
N GLY A 213 14.56 -2.29 -12.63
CA GLY A 213 13.66 -1.37 -13.33
C GLY A 213 12.75 -0.53 -12.43
N SER A 214 12.92 -0.56 -11.10
CA SER A 214 12.15 0.30 -10.19
C SER A 214 12.52 1.78 -10.33
N ILE A 215 13.77 2.09 -10.66
CA ILE A 215 14.27 3.45 -10.89
C ILE A 215 15.06 3.46 -12.20
N LEU A 216 14.55 4.14 -13.22
CA LEU A 216 15.14 4.17 -14.56
C LEU A 216 15.45 5.60 -14.98
N GLN A 217 16.70 5.89 -15.33
CA GLN A 217 17.05 7.17 -15.96
C GLN A 217 16.55 7.16 -17.40
N ILE A 218 15.65 8.08 -17.75
CA ILE A 218 15.04 8.15 -19.10
C ILE A 218 15.54 9.30 -19.95
N ALA A 219 16.08 10.35 -19.33
CA ALA A 219 16.65 11.49 -20.05
C ALA A 219 17.69 12.23 -19.21
N ASN A 220 18.46 13.10 -19.87
CA ASN A 220 19.45 13.97 -19.27
C ASN A 220 19.42 15.35 -19.98
N LEU A 221 19.25 16.43 -19.22
CA LEU A 221 19.04 17.79 -19.73
C LEU A 221 20.17 18.28 -20.67
N PRO A 222 21.48 18.06 -20.37
CA PRO A 222 22.57 18.38 -21.31
C PRO A 222 22.42 17.76 -22.69
N ASP A 223 21.78 16.59 -22.81
CA ASP A 223 21.57 15.92 -24.09
C ASP A 223 20.33 16.49 -24.80
N LEU A 224 19.31 16.91 -24.05
CA LEU A 224 18.15 17.60 -24.60
C LEU A 224 18.49 19.01 -25.10
N TYR A 225 19.35 19.75 -24.40
CA TYR A 225 19.78 21.09 -24.81
C TYR A 225 20.61 21.13 -26.11
N LYS A 226 21.07 19.98 -26.62
CA LYS A 226 21.70 19.87 -27.94
C LYS A 226 20.69 19.87 -29.10
N VAL A 227 19.42 19.59 -28.80
CA VAL A 227 18.35 19.44 -29.79
C VAL A 227 17.31 20.55 -29.64
N PHE A 228 16.99 20.93 -28.40
CA PHE A 228 16.01 21.97 -28.09
C PHE A 228 16.73 23.29 -27.78
N GLU A 229 16.71 24.23 -28.74
CA GLU A 229 17.30 25.56 -28.61
C GLU A 229 16.21 26.64 -28.38
N ARG A 230 16.63 27.81 -27.88
CA ARG A 230 15.76 28.97 -27.75
C ARG A 230 15.40 29.53 -29.13
N CYS A 231 14.15 29.99 -29.30
CA CYS A 231 13.69 30.69 -30.50
C CYS A 231 14.46 32.00 -30.74
#